data_AF-A0AAD1W0T8-F1
#
_entry.id   AF-A0AAD1W0T8-F1
#
_cell.length_a   1.000
_cell.length_b   1.000
_cell.length_c   1.000
_cell.angle_alpha   90.00
_cell.angle_beta   90.00
_cell.angle_gamma   90.00
#
_symmetry.space_group_name_H-M   'P 1'
#
loop_
_entity.id
_entity.type
_entity.pdbx_description
1 polymer ?
#
loop_
_entity_poly.entity_id
_entity_poly.type
_entity_poly.pdbx_seq_one_letter_code
_entity_poly.pdbx_strand_id
1 'polypeptide(L)'
;MDGENSCDAGLTLIQETSRKQLEAIEQLQAEIKKRTTQMNTLHQRFAFLQIQTLLDTKKDDFIKKQIQHTCAQYTELNSASMLTEITRHRDHIILYMEVNPDEQVANWPALDLLRWVYKWKLQESLTNFVVTLRIFLTITVSTVN
;
A
#
# COMPACT_ATOMS: atom_id res chain seq x y z
N MET A 1 -19.00 -29.74 48.01
CA MET A 1 -18.50 -28.55 47.29
C MET A 1 -17.00 -28.66 47.36
N ASP A 2 -16.33 -29.07 46.29
CA ASP A 2 -14.88 -28.94 46.14
C ASP A 2 -14.61 -29.03 44.63
N GLY A 3 -14.78 -27.88 43.97
CA GLY A 3 -14.55 -27.71 42.55
C GLY A 3 -13.12 -27.22 42.32
N GLU A 4 -12.39 -27.98 41.51
CA GLU A 4 -11.30 -27.52 40.64
C GLU A 4 -10.07 -26.90 41.32
N ASN A 5 -9.31 -27.74 42.03
CA ASN A 5 -7.87 -27.55 42.18
C ASN A 5 -7.14 -28.23 41.02
N SER A 6 -6.87 -27.51 39.93
CA SER A 6 -5.70 -27.79 39.08
C SER A 6 -5.57 -26.74 37.98
N CYS A 7 -4.73 -25.74 38.21
CA CYS A 7 -3.89 -25.16 37.16
C CYS A 7 -2.58 -24.65 37.79
N ASP A 8 -1.50 -24.83 37.05
CA ASP A 8 -0.07 -24.89 37.41
C ASP A 8 0.55 -23.69 38.16
N ALA A 9 -0.24 -22.66 38.52
CA ALA A 9 0.25 -21.41 39.11
C ALA A 9 -0.50 -20.96 40.39
N GLY A 10 -1.44 -21.76 40.92
CA GLY A 10 -2.16 -21.42 42.16
C GLY A 10 -3.14 -20.25 42.03
N LEU A 11 -3.55 -19.90 40.81
CA LEU A 11 -4.53 -18.85 40.52
C LEU A 11 -5.95 -19.40 40.52
N THR A 12 -6.90 -18.58 40.95
CA THR A 12 -8.33 -18.88 40.76
C THR A 12 -8.71 -18.85 39.27
N LEU A 13 -9.73 -19.60 38.87
CA LEU A 13 -10.23 -19.66 37.49
C LEU A 13 -10.47 -18.25 36.87
N ILE A 14 -10.96 -17.31 37.68
CA ILE A 14 -11.19 -15.92 37.27
C ILE A 14 -9.87 -15.20 36.97
N GLN A 15 -8.86 -15.37 37.82
CA GLN A 15 -7.54 -14.77 37.61
C GLN A 15 -6.82 -15.35 36.40
N GLU A 16 -6.95 -16.66 36.14
CA GLU A 16 -6.42 -17.27 34.93
C GLU A 16 -7.10 -16.77 33.67
N THR A 17 -8.42 -16.58 33.72
CA THR A 17 -9.20 -16.02 32.62
C THR A 17 -8.76 -14.58 32.31
N SER A 18 -8.63 -13.75 33.35
CA SER A 18 -8.11 -12.37 33.20
C SER A 18 -6.68 -12.33 32.66
N ARG A 19 -5.81 -13.25 33.10
CA ARG A 19 -4.44 -13.36 32.58
C ARG A 19 -4.44 -13.68 31.08
N LYS A 20 -5.21 -14.69 30.66
CA LYS A 20 -5.32 -15.07 29.24
C LYS A 20 -5.89 -13.94 28.39
N GLN A 21 -6.86 -13.18 28.91
CA GLN A 21 -7.40 -12.01 28.21
C GLN A 21 -6.35 -10.90 28.04
N LEU A 22 -5.55 -10.63 29.08
CA LEU A 22 -4.45 -9.67 28.99
C LEU A 22 -3.38 -10.11 27.97
N GLU A 23 -2.97 -11.38 28.01
CA GLU A 23 -2.03 -11.95 27.03
C GLU A 23 -2.58 -11.84 25.59
N ALA A 24 -3.88 -12.08 25.38
CA ALA A 24 -4.51 -11.91 24.08
C ALA A 24 -4.54 -10.44 23.61
N ILE A 25 -4.77 -9.49 24.52
CA ILE A 25 -4.73 -8.05 24.22
C ILE A 25 -3.31 -7.63 23.83
N GLU A 26 -2.29 -8.09 24.56
CA GLU A 26 -0.89 -7.80 24.26
C GLU A 26 -0.48 -8.33 22.88
N GLN A 27 -0.88 -9.57 22.55
CA GLN A 27 -0.64 -10.16 21.23
C GLN A 27 -1.32 -9.36 20.12
N LEU A 28 -2.58 -8.94 20.34
CA LEU A 28 -3.33 -8.13 19.38
C LEU A 28 -2.67 -6.76 19.18
N GLN A 29 -2.20 -6.10 20.25
CA GLN A 29 -1.47 -4.84 20.15
C GLN A 29 -0.17 -4.99 19.36
N ALA A 30 0.59 -6.06 19.62
CA ALA A 30 1.84 -6.35 18.90
C ALA A 30 1.58 -6.58 17.40
N GLU A 31 0.54 -7.34 17.07
CA GLU A 31 0.17 -7.62 15.68
C GLU A 31 -0.34 -6.36 14.96
N ILE A 32 -1.17 -5.53 15.61
CA ILE A 32 -1.59 -4.23 15.05
C ILE A 32 -0.38 -3.35 14.77
N LYS A 33 0.56 -3.25 15.71
CA LYS A 33 1.77 -2.44 15.53
C LYS A 33 2.60 -2.94 14.34
N LYS A 34 2.83 -4.25 14.27
CA LYS A 34 3.56 -4.90 13.18
C LYS A 34 2.89 -4.66 11.83
N ARG A 35 1.59 -4.90 11.71
CA ARG A 35 0.82 -4.68 10.46
C ARG A 35 0.82 -3.21 10.05
N THR A 36 0.69 -2.29 11.00
CA THR A 36 0.75 -0.85 10.75
C THR A 36 2.13 -0.43 10.21
N THR A 37 3.21 -0.95 10.80
CA THR A 37 4.57 -0.71 10.30
C THR A 37 4.75 -1.24 8.87
N GLN A 38 4.31 -2.47 8.61
CA GLN A 38 4.38 -3.06 7.26
C GLN A 38 3.59 -2.24 6.23
N MET A 39 2.38 -1.79 6.59
CA MET A 39 1.55 -0.96 5.72
C MET A 39 2.22 0.40 5.43
N ASN A 40 2.84 1.03 6.44
CA ASN A 40 3.57 2.28 6.25
C ASN A 40 4.80 2.10 5.35
N THR A 41 5.55 1.00 5.50
CA THR A 41 6.68 0.68 4.62
C THR A 41 6.22 0.50 3.17
N LEU A 42 5.12 -0.22 2.95
CA LEU A 42 4.53 -0.40 1.62
C LEU A 42 4.08 0.95 1.04
N HIS A 43 3.40 1.76 1.84
CA HIS A 43 2.94 3.09 1.43
C HIS A 43 4.10 3.99 1.01
N GLN A 44 5.20 4.01 1.76
CA GLN A 44 6.39 4.78 1.42
C GLN A 44 7.06 4.30 0.14
N ARG A 45 7.17 2.98 -0.03
CA ARG A 45 7.79 2.36 -1.22
C ARG A 45 7.03 2.67 -2.51
N PHE A 46 5.71 2.62 -2.44
CA PHE A 46 4.82 2.84 -3.59
C PHE A 46 4.22 4.25 -3.61
N ALA A 47 4.75 5.19 -2.83
CA ALA A 47 4.22 6.56 -2.73
C ALA A 47 4.15 7.27 -4.08
N PHE A 48 5.05 6.91 -5.01
CA PHE A 48 5.05 7.43 -6.37
C PHE A 48 3.87 6.98 -7.24
N LEU A 49 3.00 6.06 -6.77
CA LEU A 49 1.75 5.71 -7.44
C LEU A 49 0.59 6.65 -7.07
N GLN A 50 0.78 7.51 -6.05
CA GLN A 50 -0.21 8.51 -5.68
C GLN A 50 -0.15 9.69 -6.64
N ILE A 51 -1.30 10.15 -7.11
CA ILE A 51 -1.38 11.24 -8.09
C ILE A 51 -0.76 12.53 -7.55
N GLN A 52 -1.00 12.87 -6.28
CA GLN A 52 -0.37 14.05 -5.66
C GLN A 52 1.16 13.98 -5.69
N THR A 53 1.72 12.79 -5.43
CA THR A 53 3.17 12.59 -5.50
C THR A 53 3.64 12.61 -6.95
N LEU A 54 2.91 11.98 -7.87
CA LEU A 54 3.22 11.99 -9.30
C LEU A 54 3.27 13.41 -9.84
N LEU A 55 2.32 14.27 -9.50
CA LEU A 55 2.24 15.63 -10.05
C LEU A 55 3.17 16.63 -9.37
N ASP A 56 3.73 16.30 -8.20
CA ASP A 56 4.68 17.16 -7.49
C ASP A 56 6.08 17.07 -8.12
N THR A 57 6.42 18.06 -8.94
CA THR A 57 7.73 18.16 -9.60
C THR A 57 8.91 18.28 -8.63
N LYS A 58 8.67 18.70 -7.38
CA LYS A 58 9.70 18.72 -6.34
C LYS A 58 10.08 17.31 -5.87
N LYS A 59 9.28 16.29 -6.21
CA LYS A 59 9.51 14.88 -5.84
C LYS A 59 10.14 14.05 -6.95
N ASP A 60 10.61 14.64 -8.04
CA ASP A 60 11.20 13.89 -9.17
C ASP A 60 12.36 12.98 -8.75
N ASP A 61 13.32 13.50 -7.96
CA ASP A 61 14.43 12.69 -7.43
C ASP A 61 13.96 11.61 -6.47
N PHE A 62 12.92 11.88 -5.68
CA PHE A 62 12.31 10.91 -4.79
C PHE A 62 11.66 9.77 -5.59
N ILE A 63 10.84 10.11 -6.59
CA ILE A 63 10.17 9.15 -7.48
C ILE A 63 11.20 8.29 -8.21
N LYS A 64 12.27 8.90 -8.72
CA LYS A 64 13.35 8.17 -9.38
C LYS A 64 14.01 7.14 -8.46
N LYS A 65 14.31 7.51 -7.21
CA LYS A 65 14.86 6.58 -6.21
C LYS A 65 13.87 5.45 -5.88
N GLN A 66 12.58 5.76 -5.73
CA GLN A 66 11.57 4.74 -5.43
C GLN A 66 11.36 3.76 -6.59
N ILE A 67 11.37 4.26 -7.83
CA ILE A 67 11.31 3.41 -9.03
C ILE A 67 12.52 2.50 -9.09
N GLN A 68 13.73 3.03 -8.91
CA GLN A 68 14.96 2.23 -8.91
C GLN A 68 14.91 1.13 -7.84
N HIS A 69 14.51 1.48 -6.62
CA HIS A 69 14.36 0.53 -5.53
C HIS A 69 13.29 -0.53 -5.83
N THR A 70 12.15 -0.12 -6.38
CA THR A 70 11.06 -1.04 -6.73
C THR A 70 11.46 -2.00 -7.84
N CYS A 71 12.08 -1.51 -8.93
CA CYS A 71 12.56 -2.34 -10.03
C CYS A 71 13.70 -3.28 -9.60
N ALA A 72 14.53 -2.90 -8.63
CA ALA A 72 15.56 -3.79 -8.09
C ALA A 72 14.97 -5.03 -7.41
N GLN A 73 13.71 -4.97 -6.97
CA GLN A 73 13.03 -6.06 -6.26
C GLN A 73 12.09 -6.87 -7.17
N TYR A 74 11.81 -6.40 -8.38
CA TYR A 74 10.94 -7.08 -9.34
C TYR A 74 11.64 -7.13 -10.71
N THR A 75 12.18 -8.30 -11.06
CA THR A 75 12.96 -8.53 -12.29
C THR A 75 12.17 -8.25 -13.57
N GLU A 76 10.84 -8.30 -13.49
CA GLU A 76 9.90 -8.01 -14.58
C GLU A 76 9.86 -6.51 -14.94
N LEU A 77 10.34 -5.62 -14.07
CA LEU A 77 10.21 -4.18 -14.21
C LEU A 77 11.51 -3.54 -14.71
N ASN A 78 11.37 -2.60 -15.65
CA ASN A 78 12.47 -1.80 -16.16
C ASN A 78 12.38 -0.36 -15.66
N SER A 79 13.40 0.11 -14.94
CA SER A 79 13.40 1.45 -14.33
C SER A 79 13.42 2.59 -15.36
N ALA A 80 14.16 2.44 -16.47
CA ALA A 80 14.24 3.47 -17.52
C ALA A 80 12.92 3.59 -18.29
N SER A 81 12.32 2.45 -18.65
CA SER A 81 10.98 2.41 -19.24
C SER A 81 9.95 3.00 -18.29
N MET A 82 9.99 2.62 -17.01
CA MET A 82 9.06 3.13 -16.00
C MET A 82 9.16 4.64 -15.80
N LEU A 83 10.36 5.21 -15.79
CA LEU A 83 10.54 6.67 -15.72
C LEU A 83 9.91 7.37 -16.94
N THR A 84 10.06 6.80 -18.12
CA THR A 84 9.44 7.33 -19.34
C THR A 84 7.92 7.23 -19.28
N GLU A 85 7.39 6.11 -18.79
CA GLU A 85 5.95 5.92 -18.58
C GLU A 85 5.38 6.91 -17.57
N ILE A 86 6.10 7.18 -16.46
CA ILE A 86 5.70 8.17 -15.45
C ILE A 86 5.54 9.56 -16.07
N THR A 87 6.50 9.99 -16.90
CA THR A 87 6.40 11.29 -17.59
C THR A 87 5.16 11.36 -18.46
N ARG A 88 4.94 10.36 -19.33
CA ARG A 88 3.72 10.32 -20.18
C ARG A 88 2.45 10.28 -19.36
N HIS A 89 2.46 9.55 -18.25
CA HIS A 89 1.30 9.42 -17.38
C HIS A 89 0.95 10.75 -16.71
N ARG A 90 1.95 11.52 -16.26
CA ARG A 90 1.77 12.89 -15.75
C ARG A 90 1.07 13.76 -16.79
N ASP A 91 1.56 13.75 -18.03
CA ASP A 91 0.98 14.55 -19.11
C ASP A 91 -0.50 14.18 -19.35
N HIS A 92 -0.82 12.88 -19.37
CA HIS A 92 -2.21 12.44 -19.51
C HIS A 92 -3.10 12.83 -18.33
N ILE A 93 -2.59 12.77 -17.09
CA ILE A 93 -3.35 13.18 -15.90
C ILE A 93 -3.60 14.69 -15.93
N ILE A 94 -2.57 15.49 -16.24
CA ILE A 94 -2.69 16.96 -16.33
C ILE A 94 -3.74 17.32 -17.37
N LEU A 95 -3.64 16.76 -18.58
CA LEU A 95 -4.63 17.00 -19.64
C LEU A 95 -6.04 16.61 -19.20
N TYR A 96 -6.19 15.47 -18.52
CA TYR A 96 -7.50 15.02 -18.04
C TYR A 96 -8.07 15.97 -16.98
N MET A 97 -7.24 16.48 -16.06
CA MET A 97 -7.64 17.46 -15.06
C MET A 97 -8.06 18.80 -15.67
N GLU A 98 -7.39 19.23 -16.74
CA GLU A 98 -7.76 20.45 -17.47
C GLU A 98 -9.13 20.32 -18.15
N VAL A 99 -9.44 19.13 -18.70
CA VAL A 99 -10.72 18.86 -19.36
C VAL A 99 -11.85 18.60 -18.34
N ASN A 100 -11.52 18.11 -17.14
CA ASN A 100 -12.48 17.74 -16.11
C ASN A 100 -12.15 18.43 -14.76
N PRO A 101 -12.24 19.77 -14.68
CA PRO A 101 -11.78 20.53 -13.51
C PRO A 101 -12.59 20.25 -12.24
N ASP A 102 -13.83 19.78 -12.38
CA ASP A 102 -14.70 19.43 -11.25
C ASP A 102 -14.37 18.06 -10.65
N GLU A 103 -13.59 17.23 -11.35
CA GLU A 103 -13.16 15.93 -10.82
C GLU A 103 -11.96 16.13 -9.88
N GLN A 104 -12.06 15.60 -8.66
CA GLN A 104 -10.97 15.63 -7.68
C GLN A 104 -9.90 14.57 -7.98
N VAL A 105 -9.36 14.57 -9.20
CA VAL A 105 -8.40 13.58 -9.72
C VAL A 105 -7.18 13.44 -8.81
N ALA A 106 -6.67 14.55 -8.27
CA ALA A 106 -5.53 14.54 -7.36
C ALA A 106 -5.74 13.64 -6.12
N ASN A 107 -7.00 13.41 -5.72
CA ASN A 107 -7.36 12.63 -4.54
C ASN A 107 -7.72 11.17 -4.85
N TRP A 108 -7.59 10.72 -6.11
CA TRP A 108 -7.97 9.35 -6.44
C TRP A 108 -7.07 8.33 -5.74
N PRO A 109 -7.67 7.26 -5.17
CA PRO A 109 -6.91 6.11 -4.72
C PRO A 109 -6.29 5.38 -5.91
N ALA A 110 -5.26 4.58 -5.65
CA ALA A 110 -4.57 3.81 -6.69
C ALA A 110 -5.52 2.94 -7.53
N LEU A 111 -6.60 2.40 -6.92
CA LEU A 111 -7.60 1.61 -7.65
C LEU A 111 -8.35 2.44 -8.71
N ASP A 112 -8.71 3.68 -8.41
CA ASP A 112 -9.40 4.53 -9.38
C ASP A 112 -8.44 5.01 -10.48
N LEU A 113 -7.16 5.22 -10.14
CA LEU A 113 -6.12 5.43 -11.14
C LEU A 113 -5.97 4.23 -12.08
N LEU A 114 -6.00 3.00 -11.56
CA LEU A 114 -6.00 1.79 -12.40
C LEU A 114 -7.20 1.79 -13.33
N ARG A 115 -8.41 1.99 -12.79
CA ARG A 115 -9.65 2.01 -13.58
C ARG A 115 -9.60 3.05 -14.68
N TRP A 116 -9.05 4.23 -14.38
CA TRP A 116 -8.86 5.29 -15.37
C TRP A 116 -7.88 4.88 -16.47
N VAL A 117 -6.72 4.30 -16.13
CA VAL A 117 -5.76 3.76 -17.12
C VAL A 117 -6.44 2.74 -18.05
N TYR A 118 -7.34 1.91 -17.50
CA TYR A 118 -8.11 0.96 -18.28
C TYR A 118 -9.16 1.60 -19.18
N LYS A 119 -9.93 2.55 -18.63
CA LYS A 119 -10.97 3.31 -19.34
C LYS A 119 -10.40 4.00 -20.59
N TRP A 120 -9.19 4.55 -20.47
CA TRP A 120 -8.50 5.27 -21.55
C TRP A 120 -7.56 4.39 -22.40
N LYS A 121 -7.55 3.07 -22.17
CA LYS A 121 -6.72 2.10 -22.92
C LYS A 121 -5.22 2.44 -22.92
N LEU A 122 -4.70 2.94 -21.80
CA LEU A 122 -3.28 3.33 -21.67
C LEU A 122 -2.38 2.15 -21.23
N GLN A 123 -2.90 0.92 -21.17
CA GLN A 123 -2.16 -0.19 -20.54
C GLN A 123 -0.90 -0.57 -21.33
N GLU A 124 -0.96 -0.51 -22.65
CA GLU A 124 0.17 -0.84 -23.52
C GLU A 124 1.27 0.22 -23.41
N SER A 125 0.89 1.50 -23.27
CA SER A 125 1.84 2.61 -23.16
C SER A 125 2.40 2.81 -21.75
N LEU A 126 1.76 2.24 -20.73
CA LEU A 126 2.09 2.33 -19.30
C LEU A 126 2.29 0.94 -18.67
N THR A 127 2.96 0.03 -19.38
CA THR A 127 3.05 -1.39 -18.99
C THR A 127 3.71 -1.59 -17.62
N ASN A 128 4.89 -1.00 -17.38
CA ASN A 128 5.59 -1.13 -16.09
C ASN A 128 4.80 -0.47 -14.95
N PHE A 129 4.18 0.68 -15.23
CA PHE A 129 3.33 1.39 -14.28
C PHE A 129 2.11 0.55 -13.88
N VAL A 130 1.40 -0.02 -14.85
CA VAL A 130 0.23 -0.88 -14.60
C VAL A 130 0.61 -2.13 -13.82
N VAL A 131 1.72 -2.79 -14.16
CA VAL A 131 2.21 -3.95 -13.40
C VAL A 131 2.52 -3.56 -11.96
N THR A 132 3.23 -2.46 -11.76
CA THR A 132 3.56 -1.97 -10.42
C THR A 132 2.30 -1.63 -9.62
N LEU A 133 1.33 -0.99 -10.25
CA LEU A 133 0.10 -0.58 -9.60
C LEU A 133 -0.77 -1.79 -9.23
N ARG A 134 -0.78 -2.84 -10.05
CA ARG A 134 -1.37 -4.14 -9.72
C ARG A 134 -0.64 -4.85 -8.59
N ILE A 135 0.69 -4.83 -8.56
CA ILE A 135 1.49 -5.37 -7.45
C ILE A 135 1.11 -4.67 -6.15
N PHE A 136 1.11 -3.34 -6.15
CA PHE A 136 0.73 -2.54 -4.98
C PHE A 136 -0.67 -2.91 -4.48
N LEU A 137 -1.67 -2.89 -5.36
CA LEU A 137 -3.05 -3.24 -5.01
C LEU A 137 -3.17 -4.67 -4.47
N THR A 138 -2.49 -5.63 -5.12
CA THR A 138 -2.49 -7.03 -4.70
C THR A 138 -1.91 -7.19 -3.30
N ILE A 139 -0.76 -6.56 -3.02
CA ILE A 139 -0.14 -6.61 -1.69
C ILE A 139 -1.06 -5.95 -0.66
N THR A 140 -1.61 -4.77 -0.95
CA THR A 140 -2.49 -4.07 0.00
C THR A 140 -3.75 -4.84 0.35
N VAL A 141 -4.30 -5.66 -0.56
CA VAL A 141 -5.44 -6.53 -0.29
C VAL A 141 -4.99 -7.84 0.40
N SER A 142 -3.83 -8.39 0.03
CA SER A 142 -3.32 -9.64 0.59
C SER A 142 -2.86 -9.52 2.04
N THR A 143 -2.37 -8.34 2.46
CA THR A 143 -2.00 -8.07 3.86
C THR A 143 -3.21 -7.91 4.80
N VAL A 144 -4.43 -7.96 4.26
CA VAL A 144 -5.68 -7.84 5.03
C VAL A 144 -6.23 -9.20 5.48
N ASN A 145 -5.70 -10.32 4.94
CA ASN A 145 -6.08 -11.68 5.34
C ASN A 145 -5.13 -12.27 6.38
#